data_AF-A0A2M9PCD5-F1
#
_entry.id   AF-A0A2M9PCD5-F1
#
_cell.length_a   1.000
_cell.length_b   1.000
_cell.length_c   1.000
_cell.angle_alpha   90.00
_cell.angle_beta   90.00
_cell.angle_gamma   90.00
#
_symmetry.space_group_name_H-M   'P 1'
#
loop_
_entity.id
_entity.type
_entity.pdbx_description
1 polymer ?
#
loop_
_entity_poly.entity_id
_entity_poly.type
_entity_poly.pdbx_seq_one_letter_code
_entity_poly.pdbx_strand_id
1 'polypeptide(L)'
;MATTTGVTRSGNQLIDGQLSGVRWVGPLTYSDPGQASAYGAYFSDADADGVSAQDEGFSRLTAQQLSAVHSVLSADAGTPAARAGFSVEGLTNLDVRYLGGGSGAADLRLANSADPGTAYAYYPSSSPYGGDVWFGPAGDDPVVGTYDHHAVMHEIGHALGLKHGHETDVYGPLPRANDSHEYSIMTYRSYPGSPGSFYTNALYDGPQSFMMADIAALQYMYGADFRTNSGDTTYRWTPGAGTTFVDGQAAITPGGDRIFLTVWDGGGRDTYDLSAYSSDLAIDLAPGGYSTFSSGQRADLGGGYLARGNVYNALQYRGDARSLIENAVGGSGADLLHRRRDQLARRQAQPVDRDVAEIADVLDHRREQV
;
A
#
# COMPACT_ATOMS: atom_id res chain seq x y z
N MET A 1 13.97 -11.41 18.85
CA MET A 1 13.78 -11.83 17.46
C MET A 1 12.38 -12.36 17.30
N ALA A 2 11.65 -11.81 16.34
CA ALA A 2 10.40 -12.35 15.84
C ALA A 2 10.63 -13.76 15.27
N THR A 3 9.57 -14.55 15.23
CA THR A 3 9.55 -15.86 14.56
C THR A 3 8.69 -15.78 13.31
N THR A 4 8.66 -16.82 12.50
CA THR A 4 7.80 -16.85 11.30
C THR A 4 6.77 -17.96 11.35
N THR A 5 5.69 -17.76 10.60
CA THR A 5 4.66 -18.79 10.40
C THR A 5 4.07 -18.70 9.00
N GLY A 6 3.46 -19.80 8.55
CA GLY A 6 2.78 -19.85 7.26
C GLY A 6 1.50 -19.00 7.23
N VAL A 7 1.23 -18.41 6.07
CA VAL A 7 0.00 -17.66 5.77
C VAL A 7 -0.78 -18.44 4.72
N THR A 8 -2.04 -18.73 5.02
CA THR A 8 -2.95 -19.44 4.08
C THR A 8 -3.75 -18.45 3.25
N ARG A 9 -4.44 -18.92 2.22
CA ARG A 9 -5.35 -18.09 1.42
C ARG A 9 -6.45 -17.49 2.28
N SER A 10 -6.74 -16.22 2.05
CA SER A 10 -7.88 -15.49 2.61
C SER A 10 -9.21 -15.82 1.91
N GLY A 11 -9.15 -16.29 0.66
CA GLY A 11 -10.33 -16.47 -0.19
C GLY A 11 -10.74 -15.20 -0.95
N ASN A 12 -9.97 -14.12 -0.86
CA ASN A 12 -10.11 -12.91 -1.64
C ASN A 12 -8.85 -12.69 -2.47
N GLN A 13 -8.96 -12.73 -3.80
CA GLN A 13 -7.80 -12.63 -4.69
C GLN A 13 -7.07 -11.27 -4.60
N LEU A 14 -7.74 -10.21 -4.16
CA LEU A 14 -7.07 -8.92 -3.92
C LEU A 14 -6.08 -8.99 -2.75
N ILE A 15 -6.33 -9.87 -1.78
CA ILE A 15 -5.42 -10.15 -0.67
C ILE A 15 -4.45 -11.26 -1.09
N ASP A 16 -4.96 -12.37 -1.62
CA ASP A 16 -4.16 -13.57 -1.92
C ASP A 16 -3.07 -13.30 -2.96
N GLY A 17 -3.33 -12.41 -3.93
CA GLY A 17 -2.35 -11.99 -4.94
C GLY A 17 -1.09 -11.34 -4.38
N GLN A 18 -1.12 -10.94 -3.12
CA GLN A 18 -0.05 -10.21 -2.43
C GLN A 18 0.71 -11.07 -1.43
N LEU A 19 0.24 -12.27 -1.08
CA LEU A 19 0.83 -13.02 0.02
C LEU A 19 2.01 -13.87 -0.48
N SER A 20 3.19 -13.72 0.14
CA SER A 20 4.33 -14.63 -0.09
C SER A 20 4.14 -16.00 0.57
N GLY A 21 3.13 -16.14 1.43
CA GLY A 21 2.83 -17.36 2.18
C GLY A 21 3.54 -17.45 3.53
N VAL A 22 4.29 -16.42 3.95
CA VAL A 22 4.96 -16.36 5.25
C VAL A 22 4.82 -14.97 5.89
N ARG A 23 4.72 -14.93 7.22
CA ARG A 23 4.68 -13.67 8.00
C ARG A 23 5.49 -13.78 9.28
N TRP A 24 5.78 -12.63 9.88
CA TRP A 24 6.34 -12.55 11.22
C TRP A 24 5.30 -12.85 12.33
N VAL A 25 5.80 -13.27 13.49
CA VAL A 25 5.04 -13.51 14.72
C VAL A 25 5.83 -12.95 15.90
N GLY A 26 5.18 -12.08 16.68
CA GLY A 26 5.77 -11.38 17.81
C GLY A 26 6.05 -9.91 17.50
N PRO A 27 6.61 -9.15 18.46
CA PRO A 27 7.09 -7.80 18.19
C PRO A 27 8.22 -7.86 17.16
N LEU A 28 8.17 -6.96 16.19
CA LEU A 28 9.12 -6.87 15.10
C LEU A 28 10.11 -5.73 15.38
N THR A 29 11.39 -6.01 15.26
CA THR A 29 12.44 -5.01 15.47
C THR A 29 13.09 -4.61 14.16
N TYR A 30 13.47 -3.34 14.02
CA TYR A 30 14.24 -2.88 12.85
C TYR A 30 15.43 -2.01 13.25
N SER A 31 16.44 -1.97 12.40
CA SER A 31 17.64 -1.14 12.58
C SER A 31 18.33 -0.78 11.26
N ASP A 32 19.29 0.13 11.34
CA ASP A 32 20.15 0.61 10.26
C ASP A 32 21.63 0.31 10.58
N PRO A 33 22.12 -0.92 10.33
CA PRO A 33 23.43 -1.34 10.78
C PRO A 33 24.57 -0.37 10.43
N GLY A 34 25.49 -0.16 11.37
CA GLY A 34 26.55 0.85 11.23
C GLY A 34 27.75 0.40 10.40
N GLN A 35 27.87 -0.91 10.17
CA GLN A 35 29.03 -1.53 9.53
C GLN A 35 28.65 -2.90 8.96
N ALA A 36 29.32 -3.31 7.88
CA ALA A 36 29.17 -4.60 7.21
C ALA A 36 29.20 -5.80 8.17
N SER A 37 30.14 -5.80 9.13
CA SER A 37 30.33 -6.91 10.07
C SER A 37 29.16 -7.16 11.03
N ALA A 38 28.18 -6.25 11.08
CA ALA A 38 26.92 -6.46 11.78
C ALA A 38 26.07 -7.60 11.20
N TYR A 39 26.30 -7.97 9.93
CA TYR A 39 25.59 -9.06 9.26
C TYR A 39 26.22 -10.44 9.54
N GLY A 40 27.45 -10.49 10.08
CA GLY A 40 28.14 -11.73 10.41
C GLY A 40 28.49 -12.56 9.17
N ALA A 41 28.24 -13.87 9.23
CA ALA A 41 28.40 -14.74 8.06
C ALA A 41 27.19 -14.58 7.13
N TYR A 42 27.41 -13.95 5.99
CA TYR A 42 26.38 -13.54 5.03
C TYR A 42 26.89 -13.83 3.61
N PHE A 43 26.03 -14.37 2.75
CA PHE A 43 26.36 -14.90 1.42
C PHE A 43 25.29 -14.51 0.39
N SER A 44 24.79 -13.27 0.47
CA SER A 44 23.84 -12.69 -0.49
C SER A 44 24.63 -12.05 -1.62
N ASP A 45 24.51 -12.54 -2.83
CA ASP A 45 25.26 -12.06 -4.01
C ASP A 45 24.27 -12.06 -5.18
N ALA A 46 23.62 -10.91 -5.39
CA ALA A 46 22.50 -10.75 -6.31
C ALA A 46 22.98 -10.58 -7.75
N ASP A 47 24.15 -9.96 -7.97
CA ASP A 47 24.73 -9.76 -9.30
C ASP A 47 25.68 -10.88 -9.75
N ALA A 48 25.98 -11.82 -8.83
CA ALA A 48 26.80 -13.01 -9.02
C ALA A 48 28.28 -12.70 -9.33
N ASP A 49 28.82 -11.59 -8.80
CA ASP A 49 30.21 -11.20 -8.98
C ASP A 49 31.19 -11.90 -7.99
N GLY A 50 30.65 -12.60 -6.98
CA GLY A 50 31.40 -13.32 -5.96
C GLY A 50 31.65 -12.53 -4.68
N VAL A 51 31.13 -11.31 -4.56
CA VAL A 51 31.15 -10.46 -3.36
C VAL A 51 29.76 -10.48 -2.73
N SER A 52 29.70 -10.62 -1.41
CA SER A 52 28.41 -10.61 -0.72
C SER A 52 27.97 -9.17 -0.43
N ALA A 53 26.67 -8.89 -0.47
CA ALA A 53 26.05 -7.56 -0.41
C ALA A 53 26.57 -6.66 0.73
N GLN A 54 26.76 -7.21 1.93
CA GLN A 54 27.31 -6.46 3.07
C GLN A 54 28.76 -6.02 2.87
N ASP A 55 29.52 -6.68 2.00
CA ASP A 55 30.93 -6.41 1.72
C ASP A 55 31.12 -5.64 0.41
N GLU A 56 30.03 -5.34 -0.31
CA GLU A 56 30.05 -4.62 -1.58
C GLU A 56 29.49 -3.20 -1.45
N GLY A 57 30.37 -2.20 -1.40
CA GLY A 57 29.94 -0.79 -1.37
C GLY A 57 29.08 -0.40 -0.16
N PHE A 58 29.12 -1.19 0.93
CA PHE A 58 28.28 -0.99 2.10
C PHE A 58 28.28 0.45 2.60
N SER A 59 27.09 0.98 2.82
CA SER A 59 26.93 2.17 3.66
C SER A 59 25.67 2.09 4.50
N ARG A 60 25.75 2.68 5.69
CA ARG A 60 24.59 2.90 6.55
C ARG A 60 23.62 3.84 5.85
N LEU A 61 22.33 3.67 6.11
CA LEU A 61 21.29 4.57 5.61
C LEU A 61 21.60 6.04 5.96
N THR A 62 21.32 6.94 5.02
CA THR A 62 21.32 8.38 5.29
C THR A 62 20.19 8.75 6.25
N ALA A 63 20.25 9.95 6.83
CA ALA A 63 19.17 10.45 7.68
C ALA A 63 17.82 10.54 6.94
N GLN A 64 17.84 10.83 5.64
CA GLN A 64 16.64 10.90 4.81
C GLN A 64 16.05 9.51 4.56
N GLN A 65 16.89 8.52 4.21
CA GLN A 65 16.48 7.13 4.06
C GLN A 65 15.89 6.59 5.36
N LEU A 66 16.58 6.80 6.48
CA LEU A 66 16.09 6.35 7.79
C LEU A 66 14.77 7.02 8.18
N SER A 67 14.60 8.31 7.87
CA SER A 67 13.33 9.03 8.07
C SER A 67 12.19 8.43 7.24
N ALA A 68 12.46 8.05 5.99
CA ALA A 68 11.50 7.34 5.15
C ALA A 68 11.15 5.97 5.73
N VAL A 69 12.14 5.18 6.16
CA VAL A 69 11.93 3.87 6.82
C VAL A 69 11.07 4.02 8.09
N HIS A 70 11.38 4.99 8.96
CA HIS A 70 10.56 5.28 10.15
C HIS A 70 9.12 5.60 9.77
N SER A 71 8.95 6.47 8.77
CA SER A 71 7.65 6.91 8.24
C SER A 71 6.80 5.79 7.65
N VAL A 72 7.41 4.69 7.22
CA VAL A 72 6.73 3.51 6.68
C VAL A 72 6.42 2.50 7.78
N LEU A 73 7.34 2.26 8.72
CA LEU A 73 7.22 1.18 9.70
C LEU A 73 6.50 1.56 10.99
N SER A 74 6.76 2.75 11.53
CA SER A 74 6.37 3.10 12.90
C SER A 74 5.50 4.35 12.97
N ALA A 75 4.59 4.37 13.94
CA ALA A 75 3.78 5.53 14.30
C ALA A 75 4.52 6.50 15.23
N ASP A 76 5.56 6.03 15.96
CA ASP A 76 6.17 6.74 17.09
C ASP A 76 7.68 7.00 16.95
N ALA A 77 8.36 6.47 15.93
CA ALA A 77 9.81 6.59 15.74
C ALA A 77 10.27 7.95 15.16
N GLY A 78 9.83 9.06 15.76
CA GLY A 78 10.12 10.43 15.30
C GLY A 78 9.25 10.89 14.13
N THR A 79 8.22 10.11 13.80
CA THR A 79 7.19 10.43 12.82
C THR A 79 6.14 11.37 13.42
N PRO A 80 5.60 12.33 12.65
CA PRO A 80 4.47 13.13 13.13
C PRO A 80 3.27 12.22 13.45
N ALA A 81 2.56 12.48 14.55
CA ALA A 81 1.36 11.71 14.92
C ALA A 81 0.30 11.69 13.80
N ALA A 82 0.20 12.77 13.02
CA ALA A 82 -0.64 12.88 11.84
C ALA A 82 -0.36 11.81 10.77
N ARG A 83 0.84 11.24 10.76
CA ARG A 83 1.26 10.19 9.83
C ARG A 83 0.96 8.77 10.33
N ALA A 84 0.59 8.60 11.59
CA ALA A 84 0.43 7.27 12.22
C ALA A 84 -0.44 6.33 11.36
N GLY A 85 -1.59 6.80 10.86
CA GLY A 85 -2.52 6.05 10.01
C GLY A 85 -1.98 5.62 8.64
N PHE A 86 -0.77 6.01 8.26
CA PHE A 86 -0.09 5.64 7.02
C PHE A 86 1.12 4.71 7.22
N SER A 87 1.43 4.35 8.48
CA SER A 87 2.54 3.46 8.85
C SER A 87 2.06 2.02 9.08
N VAL A 88 2.93 1.02 8.95
CA VAL A 88 2.60 -0.40 9.22
C VAL A 88 2.05 -0.60 10.63
N GLU A 89 2.65 0.05 11.63
CA GLU A 89 2.18 0.03 13.02
C GLU A 89 0.81 0.69 13.19
N GLY A 90 0.48 1.74 12.43
CA GLY A 90 -0.85 2.35 12.49
C GLY A 90 -1.92 1.64 11.65
N LEU A 91 -1.51 0.89 10.63
CA LEU A 91 -2.38 0.09 9.76
C LEU A 91 -2.73 -1.27 10.39
N THR A 92 -1.86 -1.78 11.27
CA THR A 92 -1.92 -3.17 11.75
C THR A 92 -1.62 -3.32 13.24
N ASN A 93 -1.94 -4.46 13.86
CA ASN A 93 -1.55 -4.74 15.26
C ASN A 93 -0.08 -5.20 15.41
N LEU A 94 0.78 -4.94 14.43
CA LEU A 94 2.19 -5.27 14.52
C LEU A 94 2.89 -4.24 15.44
N ASP A 95 3.49 -4.72 16.52
CA ASP A 95 4.35 -3.91 17.40
C ASP A 95 5.73 -3.79 16.76
N VAL A 96 6.09 -2.58 16.30
CA VAL A 96 7.33 -2.34 15.56
C VAL A 96 8.27 -1.45 16.37
N ARG A 97 9.52 -1.90 16.56
CA ARG A 97 10.47 -1.22 17.44
C ARG A 97 11.80 -0.96 16.77
N TYR A 98 12.19 0.31 16.73
CA TYR A 98 13.54 0.69 16.32
C TYR A 98 14.54 0.38 17.44
N LEU A 99 15.58 -0.40 17.14
CA LEU A 99 16.62 -0.74 18.13
C LEU A 99 17.70 0.35 18.28
N GLY A 100 17.55 1.47 17.58
CA GLY A 100 18.51 2.55 17.60
C GLY A 100 19.58 2.43 16.53
N GLY A 101 20.26 3.55 16.34
CA GLY A 101 21.21 3.76 15.25
C GLY A 101 22.38 2.77 15.27
N GLY A 102 22.62 2.10 14.15
CA GLY A 102 23.81 1.27 13.94
C GLY A 102 23.72 -0.15 14.49
N SER A 103 22.60 -0.54 15.09
CA SER A 103 22.40 -1.89 15.63
C SER A 103 22.37 -2.95 14.53
N GLY A 104 22.99 -4.11 14.77
CA GLY A 104 22.99 -5.28 13.88
C GLY A 104 22.05 -6.41 14.31
N ALA A 105 21.27 -6.22 15.37
CA ALA A 105 20.54 -7.29 16.07
C ALA A 105 19.02 -7.25 15.85
N ALA A 106 18.55 -6.53 14.84
CA ALA A 106 17.13 -6.41 14.53
C ALA A 106 16.64 -7.52 13.60
N ASP A 107 15.32 -7.74 13.60
CA ASP A 107 14.66 -8.65 12.66
C ASP A 107 14.70 -8.11 11.23
N LEU A 108 14.55 -6.80 11.06
CA LEU A 108 14.70 -6.10 9.78
C LEU A 108 15.94 -5.22 9.84
N ARG A 109 16.94 -5.52 9.03
CA ARG A 109 18.13 -4.66 8.89
C ARG A 109 18.14 -4.05 7.51
N LEU A 110 18.24 -2.73 7.47
CA LEU A 110 18.18 -1.97 6.23
C LEU A 110 19.50 -1.22 6.02
N ALA A 111 20.13 -1.42 4.86
CA ALA A 111 21.40 -0.77 4.52
C ALA A 111 21.55 -0.57 3.00
N ASN A 112 22.54 0.24 2.61
CA ASN A 112 22.90 0.41 1.22
C ASN A 112 24.01 -0.59 0.83
N SER A 113 23.99 -1.05 -0.41
CA SER A 113 25.00 -1.92 -1.03
C SER A 113 25.11 -1.61 -2.53
N ALA A 114 26.27 -1.89 -3.12
CA ALA A 114 26.47 -1.82 -4.57
C ALA A 114 25.98 -3.07 -5.32
N ASP A 115 25.78 -4.19 -4.60
CA ASP A 115 25.27 -5.48 -5.11
C ASP A 115 23.92 -5.36 -5.84
N PRO A 116 22.87 -4.72 -5.27
CA PRO A 116 21.63 -4.53 -6.00
C PRO A 116 21.76 -3.53 -7.15
N GLY A 117 21.39 -3.95 -8.37
CA GLY A 117 21.17 -3.05 -9.50
C GLY A 117 19.99 -2.07 -9.32
N THR A 118 19.12 -2.31 -8.33
CA THR A 118 18.06 -1.39 -7.87
C THR A 118 17.96 -1.43 -6.33
N ALA A 119 17.17 -2.35 -5.79
CA ALA A 119 17.07 -2.73 -4.38
C ALA A 119 16.49 -4.16 -4.31
N TYR A 120 16.59 -4.81 -3.15
CA TYR A 120 15.84 -6.02 -2.86
C TYR A 120 15.66 -6.22 -1.36
N ALA A 121 14.74 -7.11 -0.99
CA ALA A 121 14.53 -7.54 0.38
C ALA A 121 14.26 -9.03 0.48
N TYR A 122 14.55 -9.56 1.67
CA TYR A 122 14.25 -10.93 2.02
C TYR A 122 12.90 -11.03 2.74
N TYR A 123 12.08 -11.97 2.30
CA TYR A 123 10.85 -12.34 3.01
C TYR A 123 11.10 -12.72 4.48
N PRO A 124 10.04 -12.71 5.32
CA PRO A 124 10.12 -13.23 6.68
C PRO A 124 10.73 -14.64 6.70
N SER A 125 11.85 -14.80 7.40
CA SER A 125 12.57 -16.07 7.49
C SER A 125 13.32 -16.18 8.82
N SER A 126 13.56 -17.41 9.27
CA SER A 126 14.45 -17.69 10.41
C SER A 126 15.93 -17.75 10.02
N SER A 127 16.24 -17.60 8.73
CA SER A 127 17.63 -17.52 8.26
C SER A 127 18.25 -16.18 8.68
N PRO A 128 19.60 -16.08 8.69
CA PRO A 128 20.28 -14.81 8.97
C PRO A 128 19.93 -13.67 8.03
N TYR A 129 19.31 -13.92 6.87
CA TYR A 129 18.91 -12.93 5.86
C TYR A 129 17.49 -12.39 6.07
N GLY A 130 16.65 -13.11 6.82
CA GLY A 130 15.21 -12.89 6.83
C GLY A 130 14.86 -11.47 7.26
N GLY A 131 14.10 -10.73 6.44
CA GLY A 131 13.72 -9.35 6.71
C GLY A 131 14.76 -8.29 6.36
N ASP A 132 15.96 -8.67 5.93
CA ASP A 132 16.96 -7.68 5.50
C ASP A 132 16.55 -7.01 4.20
N VAL A 133 16.92 -5.74 4.07
CA VAL A 133 16.69 -4.90 2.91
C VAL A 133 17.99 -4.26 2.46
N TRP A 134 18.31 -4.38 1.18
CA TRP A 134 19.47 -3.79 0.54
C TRP A 134 19.04 -2.79 -0.52
N PHE A 135 19.41 -1.52 -0.32
CA PHE A 135 19.20 -0.47 -1.30
C PHE A 135 20.46 -0.25 -2.13
N GLY A 136 20.32 -0.23 -3.45
CA GLY A 136 21.35 0.22 -4.38
C GLY A 136 21.01 1.61 -4.88
N PRO A 137 20.89 1.83 -6.21
CA PRO A 137 20.45 3.11 -6.74
C PRO A 137 18.96 3.40 -6.56
N ALA A 138 18.14 2.41 -6.14
CA ALA A 138 16.74 2.65 -5.81
C ALA A 138 16.57 2.87 -4.31
N GLY A 139 15.92 3.96 -3.92
CA GLY A 139 15.71 4.30 -2.50
C GLY A 139 16.84 5.12 -1.87
N ASP A 140 17.75 5.67 -2.69
CA ASP A 140 18.88 6.48 -2.24
C ASP A 140 18.49 7.92 -1.82
N ASP A 141 17.56 8.54 -2.55
CA ASP A 141 16.95 9.86 -2.27
C ASP A 141 15.41 9.78 -2.15
N PRO A 142 14.87 9.13 -1.09
CA PRO A 142 13.45 8.87 -0.98
C PRO A 142 12.66 10.12 -0.62
N VAL A 143 12.19 10.84 -1.63
CA VAL A 143 11.20 11.92 -1.53
C VAL A 143 9.82 11.36 -1.82
N VAL A 144 8.81 11.66 -0.98
CA VAL A 144 7.46 11.12 -1.16
C VAL A 144 6.93 11.43 -2.58
N GLY A 145 6.41 10.40 -3.25
CA GLY A 145 5.91 10.46 -4.61
C GLY A 145 6.96 10.12 -5.68
N THR A 146 8.24 10.04 -5.35
CA THR A 146 9.28 9.58 -6.27
C THR A 146 9.36 8.05 -6.32
N TYR A 147 10.08 7.56 -7.34
CA TYR A 147 10.47 6.15 -7.46
C TYR A 147 11.19 5.66 -6.20
N ASP A 148 12.11 6.43 -5.64
CA ASP A 148 12.93 6.02 -4.49
C ASP A 148 12.11 5.85 -3.21
N HIS A 149 11.14 6.74 -2.95
CA HIS A 149 10.23 6.53 -1.83
C HIS A 149 9.31 5.32 -2.04
N HIS A 150 8.85 5.09 -3.28
CA HIS A 150 8.10 3.88 -3.63
C HIS A 150 8.95 2.62 -3.39
N ALA A 151 10.21 2.60 -3.83
CA ALA A 151 11.14 1.49 -3.62
C ALA A 151 11.33 1.19 -2.12
N VAL A 152 11.53 2.20 -1.26
CA VAL A 152 11.63 2.00 0.19
C VAL A 152 10.38 1.30 0.75
N MET A 153 9.18 1.75 0.37
CA MET A 153 7.93 1.10 0.81
C MET A 153 7.79 -0.33 0.26
N HIS A 154 8.19 -0.53 -1.00
CA HIS A 154 8.10 -1.80 -1.71
C HIS A 154 8.97 -2.87 -1.04
N GLU A 155 10.24 -2.56 -0.80
CA GLU A 155 11.17 -3.50 -0.16
C GLU A 155 10.77 -3.81 1.29
N ILE A 156 10.26 -2.82 2.02
CA ILE A 156 9.67 -3.06 3.35
C ILE A 156 8.44 -3.98 3.23
N GLY A 157 7.62 -3.82 2.19
CA GLY A 157 6.51 -4.73 1.88
C GLY A 157 6.96 -6.18 1.74
N HIS A 158 8.04 -6.44 1.00
CA HIS A 158 8.67 -7.75 0.91
C HIS A 158 9.17 -8.26 2.25
N ALA A 159 9.90 -7.44 3.01
CA ALA A 159 10.38 -7.80 4.35
C ALA A 159 9.23 -8.14 5.34
N LEU A 160 8.01 -7.64 5.08
CA LEU A 160 6.80 -7.94 5.83
C LEU A 160 5.98 -9.12 5.28
N GLY A 161 6.38 -9.72 4.16
CA GLY A 161 5.72 -10.89 3.58
C GLY A 161 4.78 -10.62 2.40
N LEU A 162 4.83 -9.43 1.81
CA LEU A 162 4.10 -9.15 0.57
C LEU A 162 4.94 -9.57 -0.64
N LYS A 163 4.42 -10.39 -1.55
CA LYS A 163 5.07 -10.71 -2.84
C LYS A 163 4.68 -9.71 -3.92
N HIS A 164 5.29 -9.82 -5.10
CA HIS A 164 4.85 -8.98 -6.21
C HIS A 164 3.42 -9.34 -6.65
N GLY A 165 2.62 -8.30 -6.90
CA GLY A 165 1.21 -8.47 -7.26
C GLY A 165 0.98 -9.07 -8.65
N HIS A 166 1.95 -9.00 -9.55
CA HIS A 166 1.84 -9.50 -10.92
C HIS A 166 2.33 -10.95 -11.08
N GLU A 167 3.02 -11.49 -10.07
CA GLU A 167 3.56 -12.85 -10.09
C GLU A 167 2.47 -13.89 -9.85
N THR A 168 2.64 -15.07 -10.46
CA THR A 168 1.61 -16.14 -10.45
C THR A 168 1.87 -17.25 -9.44
N ASP A 169 3.00 -17.20 -8.75
CA ASP A 169 3.40 -18.15 -7.72
C ASP A 169 2.59 -17.98 -6.42
N VAL A 170 2.76 -18.93 -5.50
CA VAL A 170 2.05 -19.07 -4.21
C VAL A 170 0.53 -19.16 -4.36
N TYR A 171 -0.16 -18.03 -4.52
CA TYR A 171 -1.62 -17.92 -4.61
C TYR A 171 -2.13 -17.16 -5.85
N GLY A 172 -1.28 -17.00 -6.87
CA GLY A 172 -1.63 -16.32 -8.12
C GLY A 172 -1.42 -14.81 -8.07
N PRO A 173 -1.71 -14.10 -9.17
CA PRO A 173 -1.54 -12.65 -9.24
C PRO A 173 -2.76 -11.91 -8.69
N LEU A 174 -2.63 -10.61 -8.48
CA LEU A 174 -3.73 -9.69 -8.33
C LEU A 174 -4.71 -9.81 -9.52
N PRO A 175 -6.02 -9.57 -9.31
CA PRO A 175 -6.97 -9.48 -10.41
C PRO A 175 -6.50 -8.46 -11.44
N ARG A 176 -6.60 -8.76 -12.73
CA ARG A 176 -6.08 -7.89 -13.82
C ARG A 176 -6.54 -6.42 -13.73
N ALA A 177 -7.77 -6.17 -13.28
CA ALA A 177 -8.31 -4.81 -13.13
C ALA A 177 -7.72 -4.05 -11.92
N ASN A 178 -7.15 -4.79 -10.97
CA ASN A 178 -6.55 -4.30 -9.73
C ASN A 178 -5.02 -4.41 -9.71
N ASP A 179 -4.42 -5.06 -10.70
CA ASP A 179 -2.98 -5.17 -10.81
C ASP A 179 -2.38 -3.86 -11.37
N SER A 180 -2.38 -2.84 -10.50
CA SER A 180 -1.77 -1.54 -10.75
C SER A 180 -1.31 -0.84 -9.46
N HIS A 181 -0.48 0.20 -9.61
CA HIS A 181 -0.08 1.09 -8.50
C HIS A 181 -1.26 1.78 -7.80
N GLU A 182 -2.46 1.79 -8.40
CA GLU A 182 -3.67 2.32 -7.76
C GLU A 182 -4.20 1.42 -6.63
N TYR A 183 -3.77 0.15 -6.59
CA TYR A 183 -4.20 -0.81 -5.58
C TYR A 183 -3.05 -1.45 -4.84
N SER A 184 -1.87 -1.56 -5.45
CA SER A 184 -0.71 -2.12 -4.78
C SER A 184 0.59 -1.44 -5.19
N ILE A 185 1.42 -1.13 -4.21
CA ILE A 185 2.80 -0.71 -4.44
C ILE A 185 3.71 -1.89 -4.85
N MET A 186 3.27 -3.13 -4.67
CA MET A 186 4.05 -4.36 -4.89
C MET A 186 4.04 -4.86 -6.33
N THR A 187 3.24 -4.28 -7.22
CA THR A 187 3.26 -4.67 -8.63
C THR A 187 4.16 -3.76 -9.44
N TYR A 188 4.80 -4.29 -10.48
CA TYR A 188 5.55 -3.50 -11.47
C TYR A 188 4.64 -2.88 -12.53
N ARG A 189 3.33 -3.04 -12.39
CA ARG A 189 2.35 -2.45 -13.29
C ARG A 189 1.92 -1.08 -12.79
N SER A 190 2.39 -0.01 -13.43
CA SER A 190 1.88 1.34 -13.11
C SER A 190 0.37 1.49 -13.35
N TYR A 191 -0.17 0.84 -14.39
CA TYR A 191 -1.59 0.81 -14.73
C TYR A 191 -2.01 -0.60 -15.19
N PRO A 192 -3.31 -0.94 -15.14
CA PRO A 192 -3.78 -2.26 -15.54
C PRO A 192 -3.35 -2.64 -16.96
N GLY A 193 -2.57 -3.70 -17.08
CA GLY A 193 -2.07 -4.21 -18.36
C GLY A 193 -0.80 -3.57 -18.89
N SER A 194 -0.09 -2.74 -18.11
CA SER A 194 1.26 -2.30 -18.47
C SER A 194 2.27 -3.47 -18.47
N PRO A 195 3.48 -3.31 -19.05
CA PRO A 195 4.44 -4.40 -19.27
C PRO A 195 4.81 -5.22 -18.02
N GLY A 196 4.68 -4.66 -16.82
CA GLY A 196 4.94 -5.36 -15.55
C GLY A 196 6.42 -5.68 -15.32
N SER A 197 7.32 -4.93 -15.96
CA SER A 197 8.77 -5.10 -15.84
C SER A 197 9.50 -3.85 -15.33
N PHE A 198 8.84 -2.69 -15.33
CA PHE A 198 9.37 -1.42 -14.82
C PHE A 198 8.21 -0.43 -14.61
N TYR A 199 8.45 0.58 -13.78
CA TYR A 199 7.47 1.63 -13.51
C TYR A 199 7.48 2.68 -14.63
N THR A 200 6.32 3.23 -14.95
CA THR A 200 6.15 4.29 -15.94
C THR A 200 5.60 5.60 -15.35
N ASN A 201 5.52 5.70 -14.02
CA ASN A 201 5.09 6.90 -13.33
C ASN A 201 6.03 8.08 -13.61
N ALA A 202 5.48 9.29 -13.68
CA ALA A 202 6.29 10.50 -13.68
C ALA A 202 6.90 10.78 -12.28
N LEU A 203 7.86 11.71 -12.21
CA LEU A 203 8.78 11.90 -11.08
C LEU A 203 8.12 12.09 -9.69
N TYR A 204 6.89 12.59 -9.62
CA TYR A 204 6.17 12.78 -8.35
C TYR A 204 4.83 12.05 -8.30
N ASP A 205 4.66 11.08 -9.19
CA ASP A 205 3.38 10.41 -9.47
C ASP A 205 3.38 8.97 -8.95
N GLY A 206 4.33 8.61 -8.09
CA GLY A 206 4.35 7.36 -7.34
C GLY A 206 3.37 7.37 -6.14
N PRO A 207 2.94 6.18 -5.67
CA PRO A 207 2.15 6.06 -4.45
C PRO A 207 2.84 6.70 -3.24
N GLN A 208 2.05 7.29 -2.34
CA GLN A 208 2.53 8.01 -1.16
C GLN A 208 2.27 7.25 0.15
N SER A 209 1.55 6.13 0.07
CA SER A 209 1.26 5.20 1.16
C SER A 209 1.21 3.77 0.61
N PHE A 210 1.13 2.78 1.50
CA PHE A 210 0.57 1.47 1.11
C PHE A 210 -0.82 1.67 0.49
N MET A 211 -1.09 0.93 -0.57
CA MET A 211 -2.34 1.04 -1.32
C MET A 211 -3.34 -0.02 -0.85
N MET A 212 -4.58 0.08 -1.32
CA MET A 212 -5.73 -0.68 -0.82
C MET A 212 -5.51 -2.20 -0.66
N ALA A 213 -4.88 -2.86 -1.64
CA ALA A 213 -4.59 -4.29 -1.58
C ALA A 213 -3.46 -4.60 -0.58
N ASP A 214 -2.46 -3.72 -0.49
CA ASP A 214 -1.35 -3.86 0.46
C ASP A 214 -1.86 -3.75 1.90
N ILE A 215 -2.68 -2.73 2.21
CA ILE A 215 -3.31 -2.55 3.52
C ILE A 215 -4.13 -3.79 3.87
N ALA A 216 -4.97 -4.28 2.95
CA ALA A 216 -5.81 -5.45 3.19
C ALA A 216 -4.96 -6.73 3.46
N ALA A 217 -3.85 -6.91 2.75
CA ALA A 217 -2.95 -8.04 2.93
C ALA A 217 -2.15 -7.95 4.24
N LEU A 218 -1.62 -6.77 4.58
CA LEU A 218 -0.95 -6.51 5.84
C LEU A 218 -1.90 -6.73 7.03
N GLN A 219 -3.14 -6.23 6.96
CA GLN A 219 -4.16 -6.47 7.98
C GLN A 219 -4.61 -7.93 8.04
N TYR A 220 -4.61 -8.65 6.93
CA TYR A 220 -4.86 -10.10 6.96
C TYR A 220 -3.75 -10.85 7.71
N MET A 221 -2.49 -10.46 7.51
CA MET A 221 -1.34 -11.07 8.19
C MET A 221 -1.23 -10.65 9.66
N TYR A 222 -1.47 -9.39 9.99
CA TYR A 222 -1.11 -8.81 11.29
C TYR A 222 -2.30 -8.29 12.10
N GLY A 223 -3.52 -8.36 11.55
CA GLY A 223 -4.73 -7.77 12.11
C GLY A 223 -4.76 -6.25 11.93
N ALA A 224 -5.95 -5.65 11.81
CA ALA A 224 -6.10 -4.19 11.70
C ALA A 224 -6.00 -3.50 13.05
N ASP A 225 -5.33 -2.34 13.11
CA ASP A 225 -5.32 -1.47 14.28
C ASP A 225 -6.45 -0.44 14.21
N PHE A 226 -7.33 -0.48 15.21
CA PHE A 226 -8.46 0.45 15.36
C PHE A 226 -8.22 1.50 16.46
N ARG A 227 -6.97 1.66 16.92
CA ARG A 227 -6.59 2.67 17.93
C ARG A 227 -6.02 3.92 17.29
N THR A 228 -5.28 3.75 16.20
CA THR A 228 -4.74 4.85 15.38
C THR A 228 -5.86 5.64 14.74
N ASN A 229 -5.89 6.96 14.91
CA ASN A 229 -6.99 7.83 14.46
C ASN A 229 -8.35 7.24 14.85
N SER A 230 -8.61 7.05 16.15
CA SER A 230 -9.83 6.37 16.64
C SER A 230 -10.93 7.31 17.14
N GLY A 231 -10.72 8.62 16.97
CA GLY A 231 -11.74 9.66 17.16
C GLY A 231 -12.00 10.39 15.85
N ASP A 232 -12.84 11.42 15.90
CA ASP A 232 -13.21 12.19 14.70
C ASP A 232 -11.97 12.83 14.04
N THR A 233 -11.63 12.34 12.86
CA THR A 233 -10.43 12.73 12.10
C THR A 233 -10.82 13.57 10.88
N THR A 234 -10.13 14.68 10.66
CA THR A 234 -10.30 15.50 9.44
C THR A 234 -9.10 15.35 8.52
N TYR A 235 -9.34 14.82 7.32
CA TYR A 235 -8.37 14.78 6.24
C TYR A 235 -8.62 15.94 5.28
N ARG A 236 -7.56 16.68 4.92
CA ARG A 236 -7.68 17.88 4.08
C ARG A 236 -6.59 17.95 3.03
N TRP A 237 -6.96 18.48 1.87
CA TRP A 237 -6.08 18.82 0.76
C TRP A 237 -6.42 20.21 0.23
N THR A 238 -5.49 20.83 -0.49
CA THR A 238 -5.68 22.16 -1.09
C THR A 238 -5.22 22.16 -2.55
N PRO A 239 -5.85 22.95 -3.44
CA PRO A 239 -5.35 23.12 -4.81
C PRO A 239 -3.91 23.63 -4.84
N GLY A 240 -3.09 23.13 -5.76
CA GLY A 240 -1.71 23.60 -5.95
C GLY A 240 -0.69 23.02 -4.97
N ALA A 241 -1.11 22.13 -4.07
CA ALA A 241 -0.21 21.38 -3.19
C ALA A 241 -0.67 19.92 -3.03
N GLY A 242 0.28 18.97 -3.01
CA GLY A 242 0.00 17.55 -2.80
C GLY A 242 -0.08 17.13 -1.33
N THR A 243 0.12 18.06 -0.39
CA THR A 243 0.21 17.73 1.04
C THR A 243 -1.11 17.17 1.57
N THR A 244 -1.03 16.02 2.23
CA THR A 244 -2.12 15.44 3.01
C THR A 244 -2.04 15.94 4.43
N PHE A 245 -3.10 16.62 4.87
CA PHE A 245 -3.24 17.06 6.26
C PHE A 245 -4.18 16.12 7.01
N VAL A 246 -3.81 15.79 8.24
CA VAL A 246 -4.65 15.07 9.21
C VAL A 246 -4.75 15.96 10.45
N ASP A 247 -5.97 16.34 10.82
CA ASP A 247 -6.27 17.28 11.92
C ASP A 247 -5.45 18.58 11.87
N GLY A 248 -5.27 19.08 10.65
CA GLY A 248 -4.56 20.33 10.37
C GLY A 248 -3.02 20.22 10.40
N GLN A 249 -2.46 19.05 10.71
CA GLN A 249 -1.02 18.79 10.67
C GLN A 249 -0.63 18.07 9.38
N ALA A 250 0.54 18.40 8.81
CA ALA A 250 1.02 17.74 7.60
C ALA A 250 1.44 16.29 7.92
N ALA A 251 0.72 15.31 7.37
CA ALA A 251 1.02 13.90 7.51
C ALA A 251 1.98 13.41 6.40
N ILE A 252 1.69 13.83 5.17
CA ILE A 252 2.44 13.45 3.97
C ILE A 252 2.65 14.70 3.13
N THR A 253 3.91 15.02 2.83
CA THR A 253 4.30 16.12 1.94
C THR A 253 5.04 15.54 0.74
N PRO A 254 4.40 15.37 -0.43
CA PRO A 254 5.05 14.90 -1.65
C PRO A 254 5.96 15.96 -2.25
N GLY A 255 6.91 15.52 -3.10
CA GLY A 255 7.82 16.41 -3.82
C GLY A 255 7.15 17.24 -4.94
N GLY A 256 5.91 16.93 -5.30
CA GLY A 256 5.14 17.63 -6.33
C GLY A 256 3.68 17.84 -5.94
N ASP A 257 2.95 18.60 -6.76
CA ASP A 257 1.51 18.84 -6.60
C ASP A 257 0.69 17.61 -7.05
N ARG A 258 0.86 16.50 -6.33
CA ARG A 258 0.24 15.21 -6.60
C ARG A 258 -0.32 14.60 -5.34
N ILE A 259 -1.47 13.95 -5.46
CA ILE A 259 -2.12 13.23 -4.37
C ILE A 259 -2.38 11.82 -4.90
N PHE A 260 -1.74 10.83 -4.29
CA PHE A 260 -1.91 9.43 -4.68
C PHE A 260 -1.65 8.50 -3.50
N LEU A 261 -2.71 8.21 -2.73
CA LEU A 261 -2.63 7.44 -1.49
C LEU A 261 -3.93 6.71 -1.19
N THR A 262 -3.86 5.78 -0.24
CA THR A 262 -5.03 5.17 0.40
C THR A 262 -5.12 5.57 1.86
N VAL A 263 -6.31 5.99 2.32
CA VAL A 263 -6.56 6.30 3.74
C VAL A 263 -7.05 5.05 4.47
N TRP A 264 -6.42 4.77 5.61
CA TRP A 264 -6.94 3.93 6.69
C TRP A 264 -7.20 4.82 7.91
N ASP A 265 -8.29 4.53 8.61
CA ASP A 265 -8.71 5.20 9.83
C ASP A 265 -9.13 4.14 10.86
N GLY A 266 -8.90 4.38 12.14
CA GLY A 266 -9.19 3.39 13.19
C GLY A 266 -10.58 3.52 13.78
N GLY A 267 -11.31 4.60 13.51
CA GLY A 267 -12.61 4.85 14.10
C GLY A 267 -12.89 6.32 14.30
N GLY A 268 -14.16 6.66 14.40
CA GLY A 268 -14.57 8.02 14.68
C GLY A 268 -15.72 8.41 13.79
N ARG A 269 -15.89 9.71 13.62
CA ARG A 269 -16.72 10.29 12.58
C ARG A 269 -15.87 11.20 11.70
N ASP A 270 -15.32 10.61 10.66
CA ASP A 270 -14.23 11.18 9.89
C ASP A 270 -14.74 11.98 8.71
N THR A 271 -13.93 12.95 8.29
CA THR A 271 -14.32 13.93 7.26
C THR A 271 -13.21 14.17 6.26
N TYR A 272 -13.55 14.07 4.97
CA TYR A 272 -12.78 14.70 3.91
C TYR A 272 -13.19 16.16 3.78
N ASP A 273 -12.34 17.08 4.22
CA ASP A 273 -12.51 18.51 4.01
C ASP A 273 -11.85 18.92 2.69
N LEU A 274 -12.69 19.17 1.68
CA LEU A 274 -12.31 19.59 0.34
C LEU A 274 -12.82 21.01 0.04
N SER A 275 -13.17 21.77 1.08
CA SER A 275 -13.74 23.13 0.96
C SER A 275 -12.83 24.13 0.24
N ALA A 276 -11.53 23.85 0.19
CA ALA A 276 -10.55 24.67 -0.52
C ALA A 276 -10.63 24.57 -2.05
N TYR A 277 -11.32 23.56 -2.59
CA TYR A 277 -11.42 23.34 -4.03
C TYR A 277 -12.53 24.19 -4.68
N SER A 278 -12.28 24.59 -5.92
CA SER A 278 -13.26 25.23 -6.80
C SER A 278 -13.57 24.42 -8.06
N SER A 279 -12.88 23.30 -8.26
CA SER A 279 -13.20 22.30 -9.27
C SER A 279 -14.42 21.48 -8.88
N ASP A 280 -15.08 20.89 -9.88
CA ASP A 280 -16.12 19.89 -9.64
C ASP A 280 -15.48 18.64 -9.05
N LEU A 281 -15.87 18.29 -7.82
CA LEU A 281 -15.34 17.12 -7.13
C LEU A 281 -16.19 15.87 -7.44
N ALA A 282 -15.54 14.71 -7.54
CA ALA A 282 -16.20 13.41 -7.54
C ALA A 282 -15.76 12.64 -6.30
N ILE A 283 -16.59 12.63 -5.27
CA ILE A 283 -16.25 12.12 -3.94
C ILE A 283 -16.96 10.78 -3.73
N ASP A 284 -16.20 9.70 -3.59
CA ASP A 284 -16.72 8.38 -3.20
C ASP A 284 -16.17 8.01 -1.82
N LEU A 285 -17.09 7.89 -0.85
CA LEU A 285 -16.77 7.51 0.52
C LEU A 285 -16.96 6.00 0.76
N ALA A 286 -17.29 5.21 -0.27
CA ALA A 286 -17.40 3.78 -0.12
C ALA A 286 -16.03 3.16 0.21
N PRO A 287 -15.98 2.13 1.08
CA PRO A 287 -14.75 1.36 1.26
C PRO A 287 -14.35 0.71 -0.06
N GLY A 288 -13.08 0.84 -0.42
CA GLY A 288 -12.55 0.47 -1.74
C GLY A 288 -12.90 1.44 -2.88
N GLY A 289 -13.58 2.54 -2.57
CA GLY A 289 -13.85 3.64 -3.50
C GLY A 289 -12.65 4.59 -3.63
N TYR A 290 -12.79 5.57 -4.52
CA TYR A 290 -11.79 6.60 -4.74
C TYR A 290 -12.46 7.94 -5.07
N SER A 291 -11.79 9.03 -4.71
CA SER A 291 -12.26 10.39 -4.95
C SER A 291 -11.33 11.15 -5.88
N THR A 292 -11.89 12.02 -6.71
CA THR A 292 -11.16 12.93 -7.60
C THR A 292 -11.45 14.37 -7.19
N PHE A 293 -10.40 15.14 -6.90
CA PHE A 293 -10.49 16.54 -6.49
C PHE A 293 -10.08 17.48 -7.62
N SER A 294 -8.93 17.21 -8.22
CA SER A 294 -8.39 17.94 -9.36
C SER A 294 -7.67 16.98 -10.28
N SER A 295 -8.00 17.03 -11.58
CA SER A 295 -7.28 16.27 -12.61
C SER A 295 -5.79 16.60 -12.63
N GLY A 296 -5.45 17.86 -12.33
CA GLY A 296 -4.07 18.35 -12.25
C GLY A 296 -3.28 17.79 -11.07
N GLN A 297 -3.93 17.19 -10.08
CA GLN A 297 -3.28 16.55 -8.92
C GLN A 297 -3.30 15.02 -8.97
N ARG A 298 -3.89 14.42 -10.02
CA ARG A 298 -3.86 12.96 -10.18
C ARG A 298 -2.49 12.53 -10.68
N ALA A 299 -2.04 11.38 -10.19
CA ALA A 299 -0.79 10.76 -10.64
C ALA A 299 -0.85 10.42 -12.14
N ASP A 300 0.19 10.80 -12.88
CA ASP A 300 0.51 10.27 -14.21
C ASP A 300 1.22 8.92 -14.08
N LEU A 301 0.52 7.86 -14.49
CA LEU A 301 0.97 6.48 -14.44
C LEU A 301 1.81 6.11 -15.67
N GLY A 302 1.96 7.02 -16.63
CA GLY A 302 2.64 6.82 -17.90
C GLY A 302 1.75 6.25 -18.99
N GLY A 303 2.23 6.24 -20.24
CA GLY A 303 1.50 5.67 -21.37
C GLY A 303 0.17 6.36 -21.71
N GLY A 304 -0.04 7.59 -21.23
CA GLY A 304 -1.29 8.34 -21.36
C GLY A 304 -2.35 8.01 -20.31
N TYR A 305 -1.99 7.22 -19.28
CA TYR A 305 -2.89 6.86 -18.19
C TYR A 305 -2.65 7.76 -16.97
N LEU A 306 -3.72 8.35 -16.48
CA LEU A 306 -3.75 8.99 -15.17
C LEU A 306 -4.45 8.06 -14.17
N ALA A 307 -4.06 8.12 -12.89
CA ALA A 307 -4.76 7.45 -11.81
C ALA A 307 -6.24 7.86 -11.78
N ARG A 308 -7.12 6.92 -11.41
CA ARG A 308 -8.57 7.14 -11.39
C ARG A 308 -8.97 8.20 -10.37
N GLY A 309 -8.36 8.17 -9.20
CA GLY A 309 -8.58 9.13 -8.11
C GLY A 309 -7.29 9.74 -7.57
N ASN A 310 -7.47 10.77 -6.76
CA ASN A 310 -6.43 11.36 -5.91
C ASN A 310 -6.27 10.55 -4.62
N VAL A 311 -7.39 10.22 -3.99
CA VAL A 311 -7.43 9.52 -2.69
C VAL A 311 -8.31 8.29 -2.82
N TYR A 312 -7.84 7.19 -2.26
CA TYR A 312 -8.54 5.90 -2.20
C TYR A 312 -8.91 5.59 -0.74
N ASN A 313 -10.00 4.85 -0.55
CA ASN A 313 -10.40 4.38 0.78
C ASN A 313 -9.96 2.92 0.96
N ALA A 314 -9.37 2.59 2.11
CA ALA A 314 -9.10 1.20 2.46
C ALA A 314 -10.37 0.33 2.44
N LEU A 315 -10.19 -0.99 2.30
CA LEU A 315 -11.28 -1.94 2.51
C LEU A 315 -11.61 -2.04 4.00
N GLN A 316 -12.85 -2.44 4.31
CA GLN A 316 -13.21 -2.78 5.68
C GLN A 316 -12.49 -4.06 6.12
N TYR A 317 -11.90 -4.03 7.31
CA TYR A 317 -11.36 -5.25 7.92
C TYR A 317 -12.51 -6.12 8.44
N ARG A 318 -12.74 -7.28 7.79
CA ARG A 318 -13.80 -8.26 8.17
C ARG A 318 -15.21 -7.66 8.29
N GLY A 319 -15.51 -6.65 7.47
CA GLY A 319 -16.79 -5.96 7.46
C GLY A 319 -16.99 -4.95 8.58
N ASP A 320 -15.99 -4.72 9.42
CA ASP A 320 -16.03 -3.70 10.48
C ASP A 320 -16.15 -2.30 9.90
N ALA A 321 -17.10 -1.52 10.42
CA ALA A 321 -17.45 -0.19 9.92
C ALA A 321 -16.65 0.95 10.58
N ARG A 322 -15.76 0.66 11.52
CA ARG A 322 -15.00 1.72 12.20
C ARG A 322 -14.04 2.46 11.27
N SER A 323 -13.45 1.80 10.28
CA SER A 323 -12.43 2.40 9.42
C SER A 323 -12.98 3.25 8.26
N LEU A 324 -14.17 3.79 8.40
CA LEU A 324 -14.86 4.48 7.31
C LEU A 324 -14.64 5.97 7.40
N ILE A 325 -14.72 6.62 6.23
CA ILE A 325 -14.88 8.06 6.17
C ILE A 325 -16.38 8.34 5.98
N GLU A 326 -17.05 8.91 6.99
CA GLU A 326 -18.50 9.09 6.95
C GLU A 326 -18.93 10.36 6.22
N ASN A 327 -18.07 11.38 6.23
CA ASN A 327 -18.43 12.72 5.80
C ASN A 327 -17.47 13.27 4.76
N ALA A 328 -18.00 14.21 3.98
CA ALA A 328 -17.20 15.07 3.13
C ALA A 328 -17.80 16.48 3.15
N VAL A 329 -16.91 17.47 3.16
CA VAL A 329 -17.23 18.88 2.87
C VAL A 329 -16.72 19.14 1.46
N GLY A 330 -17.64 19.38 0.54
CA GLY A 330 -17.33 19.71 -0.84
C GLY A 330 -16.71 21.11 -1.00
N GLY A 331 -16.24 21.39 -2.20
CA GLY A 331 -15.74 22.67 -2.62
C GLY A 331 -16.87 23.62 -3.06
N SER A 332 -16.49 24.64 -3.82
CA SER A 332 -17.43 25.60 -4.42
C SER A 332 -17.92 25.21 -5.83
N GLY A 333 -17.45 24.07 -6.34
CA GLY A 333 -17.84 23.50 -7.64
C GLY A 333 -19.15 22.73 -7.60
N ALA A 334 -19.51 22.11 -8.72
CA ALA A 334 -20.67 21.23 -8.85
C ALA A 334 -20.32 19.80 -8.42
N ASP A 335 -20.22 19.60 -7.10
CA ASP A 335 -19.70 18.35 -6.55
C ASP A 335 -20.70 17.18 -6.64
N LEU A 336 -20.17 16.00 -6.96
CA LEU A 336 -20.86 14.72 -6.89
C LEU A 336 -20.38 13.96 -5.65
N LEU A 337 -21.28 13.75 -4.70
CA LEU A 337 -21.01 12.96 -3.50
C LEU A 337 -21.73 11.62 -3.56
N HIS A 338 -20.97 10.54 -3.69
CA HIS A 338 -21.46 9.18 -3.56
C HIS A 338 -21.27 8.69 -2.13
N ARG A 339 -22.39 8.48 -1.43
CA ARG A 339 -22.40 7.86 -0.10
C ARG A 339 -22.82 6.41 -0.21
N ARG A 340 -22.42 5.59 0.76
CA ARG A 340 -22.72 4.15 0.82
C ARG A 340 -24.21 3.78 0.63
N ARG A 341 -25.16 4.67 0.99
CA ARG A 341 -26.61 4.46 0.79
C ARG A 341 -27.00 4.33 -0.69
N ASP A 342 -26.26 4.95 -1.60
CA ASP A 342 -26.60 4.97 -3.03
C ASP A 342 -26.17 3.67 -3.76
N GLN A 343 -25.23 2.90 -3.20
CA GLN A 343 -24.85 1.58 -3.75
C GLN A 343 -25.90 0.50 -3.51
N LEU A 344 -26.60 0.54 -2.37
CA LEU A 344 -27.74 -0.36 -2.11
C LEU A 344 -28.93 -0.03 -3.02
N ALA A 345 -29.17 1.26 -3.31
CA ALA A 345 -30.20 1.68 -4.25
C ALA A 345 -29.87 1.31 -5.70
N ARG A 346 -28.59 1.40 -6.12
CA ARG A 346 -28.16 1.01 -7.48
C ARG A 346 -28.08 -0.49 -7.69
N ARG A 347 -27.78 -1.29 -6.66
CA ARG A 347 -27.89 -2.77 -6.72
C ARG A 347 -29.33 -3.27 -6.74
N GLN A 348 -30.29 -2.50 -6.25
CA GLN A 348 -31.72 -2.80 -6.37
C GLN A 348 -32.35 -2.28 -7.69
N ALA A 349 -31.64 -1.43 -8.44
CA ALA A 349 -32.12 -0.84 -9.69
C ALA A 349 -31.52 -1.46 -10.96
N GLN A 350 -30.63 -2.46 -10.84
CA GLN A 350 -30.27 -3.31 -11.97
C GLN A 350 -31.31 -4.44 -12.09
N PRO A 351 -31.92 -4.67 -13.27
CA PRO A 351 -32.83 -5.79 -13.45
C PRO A 351 -32.00 -7.07 -13.33
N VAL A 352 -32.26 -7.83 -12.26
CA VAL A 352 -31.77 -9.21 -12.14
C VAL A 352 -32.32 -9.96 -13.35
N ASP A 353 -31.42 -10.61 -14.10
CA ASP A 353 -31.71 -11.48 -15.22
C ASP A 353 -32.98 -12.29 -14.99
N ARG A 354 -34.03 -11.97 -15.75
CA ARG A 354 -35.16 -12.85 -15.99
C ARG A 354 -34.71 -13.92 -16.99
N ASP A 355 -33.82 -14.82 -16.56
CA ASP A 355 -33.41 -15.98 -17.38
C ASP A 355 -33.34 -17.28 -16.55
N VAL A 356 -34.28 -17.46 -15.62
CA VAL A 356 -34.50 -18.75 -14.94
C VAL A 356 -35.97 -19.18 -14.94
N ALA A 357 -36.80 -18.67 -15.85
CA ALA A 357 -38.21 -19.05 -15.96
C ALA A 357 -38.61 -19.69 -17.30
N GLU A 358 -37.65 -20.05 -18.16
CA GLU A 358 -37.96 -20.65 -19.48
C GLU A 358 -37.15 -21.93 -19.78
N ILE A 359 -36.92 -22.76 -18.75
CA ILE A 359 -36.47 -24.17 -18.91
C ILE A 359 -37.41 -25.09 -18.14
N ALA A 360 -38.72 -24.89 -18.31
CA ALA A 360 -39.74 -25.81 -17.82
C ALA A 360 -40.85 -26.10 -18.84
N ASP A 361 -40.75 -25.62 -20.10
CA ASP A 361 -41.80 -25.80 -21.11
C ASP A 361 -41.31 -26.35 -22.47
N VAL A 362 -40.16 -27.05 -22.47
CA VAL A 362 -39.61 -27.72 -23.68
C VAL A 362 -39.52 -29.25 -23.51
N LEU A 363 -40.05 -29.80 -22.41
CA LEU A 363 -40.03 -31.25 -22.15
C LEU A 363 -41.37 -31.99 -22.32
N ASP A 364 -42.37 -31.40 -23.00
CA ASP A 364 -43.66 -32.07 -23.23
C ASP A 364 -44.12 -32.19 -24.69
N HIS A 365 -43.25 -32.01 -25.71
CA HIS A 365 -43.69 -32.11 -27.12
C HIS A 365 -42.73 -32.87 -28.06
N ARG A 366 -42.11 -33.97 -27.61
CA ARG A 366 -41.50 -34.97 -28.53
C ARG A 366 -41.69 -36.42 -28.07
N ARG A 367 -42.95 -36.80 -27.86
CA ARG A 367 -43.39 -38.19 -28.06
C ARG A 367 -44.65 -38.18 -28.90
N GLU A 368 -44.48 -38.09 -30.21
CA GLU A 368 -45.32 -38.76 -31.19
C GLU A 368 -44.74 -38.55 -32.60
N GLN A 369 -44.61 -39.67 -33.32
CA GLN A 369 -44.37 -39.84 -34.76
C GLN A 369 -42.92 -40.01 -35.28
N VAL A 370 -42.72 -41.25 -35.75
CA VAL A 370 -41.65 -41.90 -36.55
C VAL A 370 -40.39 -42.36 -35.80
#